data_AF-A0A9X4BL96-F1
#
_entry.id   AF-A0A9X4BL96-F1
#
_cell.length_a   1.000
_cell.length_b   1.000
_cell.length_c   1.000
_cell.angle_alpha   90.00
_cell.angle_beta   90.00
_cell.angle_gamma   90.00
#
_symmetry.space_group_name_H-M   'P 1'
#
loop_
_entity.id
_entity.type
_entity.pdbx_description
1 polymer ?
#
loop_
_entity_poly.entity_id
_entity_poly.type
_entity_poly.pdbx_seq_one_letter_code
_entity_poly.pdbx_strand_id
1 'polypeptide(L)'
;MNATPLRIESGELVALRLFDVAYAIDLAHAQRCWAEHLGEGGSRSRLRAAPDKALAFDVPPLLLTVRTVDVALGAWRAQATVTARLYDFGVVALALRVAVAGVSWDEFSARFNALDAAANDAPWPQWLAEVRAIVAPALQRPSVSSLQEDYLFGIVQALDRPRSAAELRDEADLVALLGGETRPLSEGAARELTQRSFSYYADDLVVLTWDRAFIYEPRGDSDVANVIEVANAQLVELRYYDELLDDELPLMYDRVEHARGASSLFASRRFAHLARRLYTLVAEVTELTEKVDNALQVTEDVYLARVYSAALEQFRVPTVGAAVDRKLAIIRDTYTALYDEASSRRAEILEIAIVLLIVTEIVLALVRH
;
A
#
# COMPACT_ATOMS: atom_id res chain seq x y z
N MET A 1 -10.54 7.75 -46.42
CA MET A 1 -9.07 7.59 -46.24
C MET A 1 -8.91 6.51 -45.18
N ASN A 2 -8.38 5.34 -45.54
CA ASN A 2 -8.14 4.29 -44.54
C ASN A 2 -7.04 4.81 -43.62
N ALA A 3 -7.41 5.21 -42.40
CA ALA A 3 -6.44 5.59 -41.38
C ALA A 3 -5.49 4.41 -41.19
N THR A 4 -4.19 4.66 -41.25
CA THR A 4 -3.18 3.66 -40.91
C THR A 4 -3.47 3.18 -39.49
N PRO A 5 -3.59 1.87 -39.25
CA PRO A 5 -3.88 1.36 -37.91
C PRO A 5 -2.76 1.77 -36.96
N LEU A 6 -3.13 2.24 -35.76
CA LEU A 6 -2.19 2.67 -34.73
C LEU A 6 -1.21 1.54 -34.38
N ARG A 7 0.09 1.85 -34.40
CA ARG A 7 1.16 0.88 -34.11
C ARG A 7 2.05 1.37 -32.98
N ILE A 8 2.38 0.44 -32.09
CA ILE A 8 3.29 0.64 -30.96
C ILE A 8 4.67 0.15 -31.36
N GLU A 9 5.62 1.07 -31.45
CA GLU A 9 7.02 0.76 -31.74
C GLU A 9 7.73 0.21 -30.52
N SER A 10 7.49 0.81 -29.34
CA SER A 10 7.98 0.30 -28.07
C SER A 10 6.99 0.58 -26.94
N GLY A 11 6.86 -0.41 -26.07
CA GLY A 11 5.90 -0.46 -24.98
C GLY A 11 6.36 -1.45 -23.91
N GLU A 12 5.69 -1.43 -22.78
CA GLU A 12 5.85 -2.38 -21.70
C GLU A 12 4.50 -2.71 -21.09
N LEU A 13 4.25 -3.99 -20.83
CA LEU A 13 3.11 -4.45 -20.05
C LEU A 13 3.62 -4.85 -18.66
N VAL A 14 2.98 -4.37 -17.61
CA VAL A 14 3.39 -4.66 -16.24
C VAL A 14 2.20 -5.17 -15.45
N ALA A 15 2.36 -6.31 -14.78
CA ALA A 15 1.43 -6.75 -13.75
C ALA A 15 2.08 -6.58 -12.39
N LEU A 16 1.39 -5.88 -11.49
CA LEU A 16 1.79 -5.67 -10.12
C LEU A 16 1.02 -6.57 -9.17
N ARG A 17 1.72 -7.04 -8.13
CA ARG A 17 1.13 -7.64 -6.95
C ARG A 17 1.84 -7.05 -5.73
N LEU A 18 1.11 -6.33 -4.89
CA LEU A 18 1.64 -5.70 -3.70
C LEU A 18 1.25 -6.51 -2.46
N PHE A 19 2.17 -6.62 -1.51
CA PHE A 19 2.00 -7.41 -0.30
C PHE A 19 2.47 -6.64 0.93
N ASP A 20 1.69 -6.72 2.00
CA ASP A 20 2.18 -6.42 3.33
C ASP A 20 3.13 -7.54 3.80
N VAL A 21 4.34 -7.19 4.24
CA VAL A 21 5.33 -8.18 4.68
C VAL A 21 5.86 -8.01 6.09
N ALA A 22 5.81 -6.82 6.65
CA ALA A 22 6.38 -6.49 7.95
C ALA A 22 5.86 -5.15 8.42
N TYR A 23 6.00 -4.85 9.72
CA TYR A 23 5.74 -3.51 10.25
C TYR A 23 6.65 -2.43 9.61
N ALA A 24 7.90 -2.78 9.34
CA ALA A 24 8.84 -1.91 8.65
C ALA A 24 9.97 -2.75 8.03
N ILE A 25 10.65 -2.17 7.04
CA ILE A 25 11.81 -2.75 6.38
C ILE A 25 13.00 -1.79 6.52
N ASP A 26 14.09 -2.24 7.11
CA ASP A 26 15.37 -1.52 7.03
C ASP A 26 15.93 -1.69 5.60
N LEU A 27 15.63 -0.73 4.72
CA LEU A 27 16.01 -0.81 3.31
C LEU A 27 17.53 -0.88 3.11
N ALA A 28 18.32 -0.23 3.96
CA ALA A 28 19.78 -0.26 3.89
C ALA A 28 20.33 -1.64 4.29
N HIS A 29 19.72 -2.30 5.27
CA HIS A 29 20.04 -3.68 5.62
C HIS A 29 19.57 -4.66 4.54
N ALA A 30 18.35 -4.49 4.01
CA ALA A 30 17.82 -5.32 2.93
C ALA A 30 18.71 -5.25 1.68
N GLN A 31 19.20 -4.07 1.32
CA GLN A 31 20.14 -3.88 0.21
C GLN A 31 21.44 -4.65 0.42
N ARG A 32 21.99 -4.65 1.65
CA ARG A 32 23.20 -5.40 1.99
C ARG A 32 22.98 -6.90 1.88
N CYS A 33 21.90 -7.43 2.48
CA CYS A 33 21.56 -8.85 2.39
C CYS A 33 21.38 -9.30 0.93
N TRP A 34 20.73 -8.47 0.11
CA TRP A 34 20.56 -8.75 -1.31
C TRP A 34 21.89 -8.73 -2.08
N ALA A 35 22.75 -7.75 -1.81
CA ALA A 35 24.07 -7.67 -2.43
C ALA A 35 24.97 -8.86 -2.07
N GLU A 36 24.94 -9.31 -0.82
CA GLU A 36 25.65 -10.50 -0.34
C GLU A 36 25.16 -11.77 -1.05
N HIS A 37 23.84 -11.93 -1.18
CA HIS A 37 23.25 -13.05 -1.91
C HIS A 37 23.70 -13.10 -3.39
N LEU A 38 23.80 -11.95 -4.05
CA LEU A 38 24.31 -11.86 -5.43
C LEU A 38 25.81 -12.21 -5.54
N GLY A 39 26.59 -11.97 -4.48
CA GLY A 39 28.02 -12.30 -4.39
C GLY A 39 28.31 -13.80 -4.31
N GLU A 40 27.35 -14.62 -3.90
CA GLU A 40 27.45 -16.10 -3.90
C GLU A 40 26.89 -16.74 -5.19
N GLY A 41 26.04 -16.02 -5.94
CA GLY A 41 25.27 -16.56 -7.08
C GLY A 41 25.57 -15.96 -8.47
N GLY A 42 26.40 -14.94 -8.61
CA GLY A 42 27.00 -14.50 -9.87
C GLY A 42 26.06 -14.01 -10.99
N SER A 43 25.94 -12.68 -11.08
CA SER A 43 25.56 -11.88 -12.26
C SER A 43 24.12 -12.02 -12.78
N ARG A 44 23.23 -11.12 -12.32
CA ARG A 44 22.25 -10.41 -13.19
C ARG A 44 21.32 -9.40 -12.50
N SER A 45 21.30 -9.30 -11.17
CA SER A 45 20.45 -8.30 -10.51
C SER A 45 21.15 -6.93 -10.45
N ARG A 46 20.56 -5.92 -11.12
CA ARG A 46 21.00 -4.53 -10.98
C ARG A 46 20.24 -3.91 -9.81
N LEU A 47 20.97 -3.47 -8.80
CA LEU A 47 20.44 -2.56 -7.79
C LEU A 47 20.32 -1.17 -8.43
N ARG A 48 19.13 -0.58 -8.37
CA ARG A 48 18.92 0.82 -8.75
C ARG A 48 18.14 1.50 -7.63
N ALA A 49 18.66 2.62 -7.12
CA ALA A 49 17.80 3.61 -6.49
C ALA A 49 16.85 4.17 -7.58
N ALA A 50 15.60 4.44 -7.24
CA ALA A 50 14.67 5.10 -8.16
C ALA A 50 15.28 6.46 -8.62
N PRO A 51 15.18 6.83 -9.92
CA PRO A 51 15.78 8.07 -10.40
C PRO A 51 15.10 9.32 -9.80
N ASP A 52 15.92 10.21 -9.21
CA ASP A 52 15.53 11.47 -8.55
C ASP A 52 15.28 12.62 -9.55
N LYS A 53 14.13 12.71 -10.22
CA LYS A 53 13.87 13.92 -11.03
C LYS A 53 12.61 14.71 -10.69
N ALA A 54 11.57 14.07 -10.18
CA ALA A 54 10.35 14.79 -9.78
C ALA A 54 9.64 14.23 -8.53
N LEU A 55 10.12 13.09 -8.02
CA LEU A 55 9.62 12.45 -6.81
C LEU A 55 10.67 12.57 -5.71
N ALA A 56 10.29 13.19 -4.59
CA ALA A 56 11.07 13.15 -3.37
C ALA A 56 10.45 12.09 -2.45
N PHE A 57 11.11 10.94 -2.36
CA PHE A 57 10.83 9.98 -1.31
C PHE A 57 11.54 10.43 -0.04
N ASP A 58 10.85 10.39 1.11
CA ASP A 58 11.52 10.60 2.39
C ASP A 58 12.54 9.48 2.63
N VAL A 59 12.14 8.24 2.34
CA VAL A 59 13.01 7.06 2.29
C VAL A 59 12.87 6.39 0.91
N PRO A 60 13.86 6.48 0.01
CA PRO A 60 13.75 5.91 -1.34
C PRO A 60 13.55 4.39 -1.33
N PRO A 61 12.56 3.87 -2.07
CA PRO A 61 12.29 2.45 -2.09
C PRO A 61 13.40 1.67 -2.79
N LEU A 62 13.63 0.44 -2.33
CA LEU A 62 14.69 -0.43 -2.87
C LEU A 62 14.14 -1.30 -4.01
N LEU A 63 14.60 -1.06 -5.23
CA LEU A 63 14.25 -1.86 -6.41
C LEU A 63 15.26 -2.99 -6.65
N LEU A 64 14.75 -4.22 -6.71
CA LEU A 64 15.49 -5.45 -6.87
C LEU A 64 15.03 -6.17 -8.15
N THR A 65 15.98 -6.69 -8.93
CA THR A 65 15.64 -7.64 -10.01
C THR A 65 15.69 -9.05 -9.42
N VAL A 66 14.56 -9.74 -9.38
CA VAL A 66 14.43 -11.07 -8.79
C VAL A 66 14.89 -12.13 -9.79
N ARG A 67 14.26 -12.16 -10.97
CA ARG A 67 14.53 -13.18 -12.00
C ARG A 67 13.97 -12.79 -13.37
N THR A 68 14.24 -13.62 -14.37
CA THR A 68 13.57 -13.59 -15.68
C THR A 68 12.81 -14.91 -15.86
N VAL A 69 11.59 -14.85 -16.37
CA VAL A 69 10.70 -16.00 -16.57
C VAL A 69 10.10 -15.97 -17.97
N ASP A 70 9.76 -17.14 -18.51
CA ASP A 70 8.93 -17.23 -19.71
C ASP A 70 7.45 -17.07 -19.34
N VAL A 71 6.75 -16.18 -20.03
CA VAL A 71 5.30 -15.98 -19.87
C VAL A 71 4.59 -16.20 -21.21
N ALA A 72 3.42 -16.83 -21.14
CA ALA A 72 2.52 -16.98 -22.27
C ALA A 72 1.35 -15.98 -22.13
N LEU A 73 1.23 -15.07 -23.09
CA LEU A 73 0.19 -14.06 -23.19
C LEU A 73 -0.70 -14.41 -24.38
N GLY A 74 -1.64 -15.33 -24.13
CA GLY A 74 -2.43 -15.96 -25.19
C GLY A 74 -1.54 -16.84 -26.09
N ALA A 75 -1.53 -16.57 -27.39
CA ALA A 75 -0.67 -17.27 -28.34
C ALA A 75 0.78 -16.74 -28.36
N TRP A 76 1.04 -15.60 -27.74
CA TRP A 76 2.36 -14.97 -27.72
C TRP A 76 3.18 -15.47 -26.53
N ARG A 77 4.44 -15.81 -26.76
CA ARG A 77 5.40 -16.14 -25.70
C ARG A 77 6.47 -15.07 -25.62
N ALA A 78 6.77 -14.63 -24.40
CA ALA A 78 7.72 -13.57 -24.14
C ALA A 78 8.56 -13.88 -22.89
N GLN A 79 9.75 -13.28 -22.84
CA GLN A 79 10.54 -13.23 -21.62
C GLN A 79 10.06 -12.04 -20.79
N ALA A 80 9.78 -12.30 -19.52
CA ALA A 80 9.34 -11.31 -18.55
C ALA A 80 10.38 -11.16 -17.44
N THR A 81 10.59 -9.94 -16.96
CA THR A 81 11.43 -9.67 -15.81
C THR A 81 10.57 -9.52 -14.56
N VAL A 82 10.90 -10.29 -13.52
CA VAL A 82 10.29 -10.14 -12.20
C VAL A 82 11.14 -9.20 -11.37
N THR A 83 10.57 -8.11 -10.91
CA THR A 83 11.21 -7.15 -10.00
C THR A 83 10.47 -7.09 -8.67
N ALA A 84 11.16 -6.71 -7.60
CA ALA A 84 10.58 -6.44 -6.29
C ALA A 84 10.97 -5.03 -5.86
N ARG A 85 10.01 -4.18 -5.52
CA ARG A 85 10.25 -2.88 -4.91
C ARG A 85 9.83 -2.95 -3.44
N LEU A 86 10.77 -2.65 -2.55
CA LEU A 86 10.58 -2.68 -1.11
C LEU A 86 10.38 -1.25 -0.60
N TYR A 87 9.33 -1.05 0.17
CA TYR A 87 9.04 0.19 0.88
C TYR A 87 9.38 0.03 2.36
N ASP A 88 9.91 1.09 2.97
CA ASP A 88 10.37 1.09 4.36
C ASP A 88 9.22 0.88 5.35
N PHE A 89 8.00 1.27 4.98
CA PHE A 89 6.78 1.06 5.75
C PHE A 89 6.19 -0.36 5.66
N GLY A 90 6.92 -1.34 5.09
CA GLY A 90 6.50 -2.75 5.22
C GLY A 90 5.93 -3.43 3.99
N VAL A 91 5.80 -2.71 2.86
CA VAL A 91 5.20 -3.22 1.63
C VAL A 91 6.26 -3.71 0.63
N VAL A 92 5.95 -4.82 -0.05
CA VAL A 92 6.70 -5.31 -1.21
C VAL A 92 5.81 -5.32 -2.44
N ALA A 93 6.16 -4.53 -3.46
CA ALA A 93 5.53 -4.56 -4.78
C ALA A 93 6.33 -5.46 -5.73
N LEU A 94 5.78 -6.63 -6.05
CA LEU A 94 6.29 -7.48 -7.11
C LEU A 94 5.72 -7.03 -8.46
N ALA A 95 6.56 -6.99 -9.48
CA ALA A 95 6.15 -6.64 -10.83
C ALA A 95 6.62 -7.69 -11.83
N LEU A 96 5.72 -8.17 -12.68
CA LEU A 96 6.02 -8.96 -13.87
C LEU A 96 6.00 -8.03 -15.08
N ARG A 97 7.18 -7.79 -15.67
CA ARG A 97 7.39 -6.79 -16.72
C ARG A 97 7.69 -7.43 -18.06
N VAL A 98 6.91 -7.11 -19.10
CA VAL A 98 7.02 -7.68 -20.44
C VAL A 98 7.19 -6.57 -21.46
N ALA A 99 8.34 -6.52 -22.12
CA ALA A 99 8.58 -5.56 -23.20
C ALA A 99 7.78 -5.93 -24.46
N VAL A 100 7.16 -4.94 -25.09
CA VAL A 100 6.39 -5.10 -26.33
C VAL A 100 6.97 -4.14 -27.38
N ALA A 101 7.17 -4.62 -28.60
CA ALA A 101 7.68 -3.80 -29.69
C ALA A 101 7.11 -4.22 -31.04
N GLY A 102 6.84 -3.23 -31.89
CA GLY A 102 6.45 -3.43 -33.29
C GLY A 102 5.08 -4.09 -33.50
N VAL A 103 4.08 -3.77 -32.68
CA VAL A 103 2.73 -4.40 -32.70
C VAL A 103 1.64 -3.42 -33.10
N SER A 104 0.49 -3.92 -33.54
CA SER A 104 -0.72 -3.09 -33.64
C SER A 104 -1.32 -2.78 -32.26
N TRP A 105 -2.18 -1.77 -32.19
CA TRP A 105 -2.97 -1.48 -30.99
C TRP A 105 -3.79 -2.69 -30.51
N ASP A 106 -4.46 -3.39 -31.43
CA ASP A 106 -5.28 -4.55 -31.10
C ASP A 106 -4.44 -5.69 -30.52
N GLU A 107 -3.24 -5.92 -31.06
CA GLU A 107 -2.31 -6.91 -30.52
C GLU A 107 -1.81 -6.51 -29.13
N PHE A 108 -1.51 -5.24 -28.90
CA PHE A 108 -1.12 -4.73 -27.59
C PHE A 108 -2.24 -4.89 -26.57
N SER A 109 -3.48 -4.53 -26.94
CA SER A 109 -4.67 -4.67 -26.10
C SER A 109 -4.95 -6.14 -25.77
N ALA A 110 -4.88 -7.03 -26.76
CA ALA A 110 -5.03 -8.47 -26.54
C ALA A 110 -3.96 -9.04 -25.59
N ARG A 111 -2.70 -8.59 -25.73
CA ARG A 111 -1.59 -9.01 -24.85
C ARG A 111 -1.73 -8.46 -23.43
N PHE A 112 -2.21 -7.23 -23.28
CA PHE A 112 -2.48 -6.63 -21.97
C PHE A 112 -3.60 -7.38 -21.23
N ASN A 113 -4.69 -7.69 -21.94
CA ASN A 113 -5.77 -8.54 -21.40
C ASN A 113 -5.28 -9.95 -21.06
N ALA A 114 -4.40 -10.53 -21.88
CA ALA A 114 -3.81 -11.84 -21.58
C ALA A 114 -2.81 -11.81 -20.42
N LEU A 115 -2.19 -10.66 -20.13
CA LEU A 115 -1.31 -10.47 -18.98
C LEU A 115 -2.07 -10.57 -17.67
N ASP A 116 -3.30 -10.07 -17.62
CA ASP A 116 -4.19 -10.23 -16.46
C ASP A 116 -4.39 -11.72 -16.11
N ALA A 117 -4.78 -12.52 -17.11
CA ALA A 117 -4.94 -13.97 -16.94
C ALA A 117 -3.63 -14.64 -16.51
N ALA A 118 -2.50 -14.31 -17.16
CA ALA A 118 -1.20 -14.86 -16.80
C ALA A 118 -0.72 -14.44 -15.40
N ALA A 119 -1.06 -13.22 -14.97
CA ALA A 119 -0.75 -12.71 -13.65
C ALA A 119 -1.55 -13.46 -12.57
N ASN A 120 -2.81 -13.81 -12.82
CA ASN A 120 -3.60 -14.60 -11.87
C ASN A 120 -2.99 -16.01 -11.61
N ASP A 121 -2.36 -16.61 -12.62
CA ASP A 121 -1.69 -17.92 -12.50
C ASP A 121 -0.20 -17.82 -12.10
N ALA A 122 0.35 -16.61 -12.00
CA ALA A 122 1.76 -16.43 -11.70
C ALA A 122 2.08 -16.82 -10.25
N PRO A 123 3.27 -17.40 -9.98
CA PRO A 123 3.66 -17.90 -8.67
C PRO A 123 4.13 -16.76 -7.72
N TRP A 124 3.32 -15.72 -7.55
CA TRP A 124 3.64 -14.56 -6.69
C TRP A 124 4.06 -14.94 -5.27
N PRO A 125 3.40 -15.88 -4.56
CA PRO A 125 3.82 -16.27 -3.21
C PRO A 125 5.22 -16.89 -3.19
N GLN A 126 5.64 -17.57 -4.26
CA GLN A 126 6.97 -18.17 -4.35
C GLN A 126 8.04 -17.10 -4.57
N TRP A 127 7.79 -16.13 -5.46
CA TRP A 127 8.69 -14.99 -5.67
C TRP A 127 8.78 -14.11 -4.42
N LEU A 128 7.66 -13.91 -3.72
CA LEU A 128 7.64 -13.18 -2.46
C LEU A 128 8.44 -13.93 -1.38
N ALA A 129 8.28 -15.25 -1.27
CA ALA A 129 9.02 -16.06 -0.31
C ALA A 129 10.53 -16.03 -0.58
N GLU A 130 10.95 -16.04 -1.84
CA GLU A 130 12.35 -15.86 -2.23
C GLU A 130 12.90 -14.51 -1.75
N VAL A 131 12.18 -13.42 -2.02
CA VAL A 131 12.57 -12.08 -1.58
C VAL A 131 12.63 -12.02 -0.05
N ARG A 132 11.56 -12.47 0.64
CA ARG A 132 11.47 -12.50 2.11
C ARG A 132 12.59 -13.31 2.74
N ALA A 133 12.97 -14.45 2.15
CA ALA A 133 14.05 -15.27 2.69
C ALA A 133 15.40 -14.54 2.68
N ILE A 134 15.69 -13.77 1.62
CA ILE A 134 16.93 -13.01 1.48
C ILE A 134 16.93 -11.80 2.43
N VAL A 135 15.81 -11.07 2.52
CA VAL A 135 15.74 -9.82 3.31
C VAL A 135 15.23 -10.02 4.74
N ALA A 136 15.01 -11.25 5.20
CA ALA A 136 14.49 -11.55 6.53
C ALA A 136 15.19 -10.80 7.68
N PRO A 137 16.53 -10.64 7.70
CA PRO A 137 17.23 -9.89 8.77
C PRO A 137 16.89 -8.39 8.81
N ALA A 138 16.34 -7.84 7.73
CA ALA A 138 15.93 -6.45 7.61
C ALA A 138 14.45 -6.20 7.94
N LEU A 139 13.65 -7.27 8.08
CA LEU A 139 12.22 -7.17 8.39
C LEU A 139 12.00 -6.93 9.88
N GLN A 140 11.33 -5.84 10.23
CA GLN A 140 10.94 -5.54 11.60
C GLN A 140 9.51 -6.04 11.83
N ARG A 141 9.32 -6.95 12.78
CA ARG A 141 8.02 -7.60 13.07
C ARG A 141 7.33 -8.10 11.78
N PRO A 142 7.84 -9.19 11.17
CA PRO A 142 7.26 -9.76 9.96
C PRO A 142 5.76 -10.04 10.13
N SER A 143 4.99 -9.69 9.11
CA SER A 143 3.56 -9.88 9.05
C SER A 143 3.21 -11.21 8.40
N VAL A 144 2.12 -11.81 8.88
CA VAL A 144 1.50 -13.04 8.35
C VAL A 144 0.24 -12.72 7.52
N SER A 145 -0.01 -11.44 7.24
CA SER A 145 -1.17 -11.01 6.46
C SER A 145 -1.17 -11.64 5.07
N SER A 146 -2.36 -12.04 4.61
CA SER A 146 -2.60 -12.45 3.22
C SER A 146 -3.09 -11.30 2.35
N LEU A 147 -3.11 -10.07 2.89
CA LEU A 147 -3.53 -8.89 2.18
C LEU A 147 -2.64 -8.65 0.96
N GLN A 148 -3.28 -8.44 -0.17
CA GLN A 148 -2.61 -8.13 -1.42
C GLN A 148 -3.48 -7.22 -2.28
N GLU A 149 -2.82 -6.40 -3.10
CA GLU A 149 -3.43 -5.60 -4.16
C GLU A 149 -2.80 -5.95 -5.49
N ASP A 150 -3.55 -5.80 -6.58
CA ASP A 150 -3.10 -5.98 -7.96
C ASP A 150 -3.39 -4.74 -8.78
N TYR A 151 -2.51 -4.52 -9.76
CA TYR A 151 -2.69 -3.44 -10.71
C TYR A 151 -1.95 -3.75 -12.00
N LEU A 152 -2.50 -3.35 -13.15
CA LEU A 152 -1.87 -3.57 -14.45
C LEU A 152 -1.51 -2.24 -15.12
N PHE A 153 -0.34 -2.17 -15.74
CA PHE A 153 0.07 -1.04 -16.58
C PHE A 153 0.27 -1.45 -18.03
N GLY A 154 -0.39 -0.73 -18.93
CA GLY A 154 -0.06 -0.71 -20.36
C GLY A 154 0.72 0.56 -20.67
N ILE A 155 2.05 0.46 -20.76
CA ILE A 155 2.94 1.59 -20.99
C ILE A 155 3.36 1.62 -22.46
N VAL A 156 3.30 2.78 -23.10
CA VAL A 156 3.74 3.00 -24.48
C VAL A 156 4.76 4.13 -24.50
N GLN A 157 5.99 3.82 -24.91
CA GLN A 157 7.08 4.79 -25.02
C GLN A 157 7.29 5.27 -26.46
N ALA A 158 6.86 4.52 -27.48
CA ALA A 158 6.96 4.99 -28.85
C ALA A 158 5.82 4.45 -29.71
N LEU A 159 5.27 5.33 -30.54
CA LEU A 159 4.28 5.05 -31.57
C LEU A 159 4.93 5.25 -32.94
N ASP A 160 4.31 4.67 -33.97
CA ASP A 160 4.73 4.81 -35.37
C ASP A 160 4.80 6.26 -35.86
N ARG A 161 3.98 7.14 -35.29
CA ARG A 161 4.09 8.58 -35.41
C ARG A 161 3.71 9.25 -34.09
N PRO A 162 4.30 10.42 -33.76
CA PRO A 162 3.87 11.20 -32.62
C PRO A 162 2.38 11.51 -32.71
N ARG A 163 1.65 11.23 -31.62
CA ARG A 163 0.23 11.54 -31.48
C ARG A 163 0.02 12.47 -30.31
N SER A 164 -0.94 13.37 -30.45
CA SER A 164 -1.47 14.09 -29.31
C SER A 164 -2.37 13.20 -28.45
N ALA A 165 -2.58 13.59 -27.20
CA ALA A 165 -3.51 12.94 -26.27
C ALA A 165 -4.95 12.89 -26.81
N ALA A 166 -5.37 13.91 -27.57
CA ALA A 166 -6.68 13.94 -28.21
C ALA A 166 -6.77 12.90 -29.33
N GLU A 167 -5.80 12.88 -30.24
CA GLU A 167 -5.74 11.88 -31.32
C GLU A 167 -5.68 10.45 -30.77
N LEU A 168 -4.93 10.22 -29.69
CA LEU A 168 -4.86 8.89 -29.05
C LEU A 168 -6.19 8.46 -28.47
N ARG A 169 -6.94 9.35 -27.82
CA ARG A 169 -8.27 9.01 -27.30
C ARG A 169 -9.28 8.69 -28.39
N ASP A 170 -9.14 9.32 -29.56
CA ASP A 170 -10.06 9.11 -30.68
C ASP A 170 -9.70 7.86 -31.50
N GLU A 171 -8.41 7.55 -31.64
CA GLU A 171 -7.94 6.46 -32.50
C GLU A 171 -7.65 5.15 -31.77
N ALA A 172 -7.35 5.22 -30.48
CA ALA A 172 -7.05 4.05 -29.67
C ALA A 172 -8.30 3.59 -28.92
N ASP A 173 -8.66 2.31 -29.04
CA ASP A 173 -9.74 1.71 -28.25
C ASP A 173 -9.26 1.47 -26.81
N LEU A 174 -9.23 2.55 -26.04
CA LEU A 174 -8.88 2.55 -24.62
C LEU A 174 -9.91 1.78 -23.78
N VAL A 175 -11.15 1.68 -24.25
CA VAL A 175 -12.23 0.98 -23.54
C VAL A 175 -11.96 -0.52 -23.58
N ALA A 176 -11.60 -1.08 -24.73
CA ALA A 176 -11.20 -2.49 -24.84
C ALA A 176 -9.92 -2.83 -24.07
N LEU A 177 -8.97 -1.87 -24.01
CA LEU A 177 -7.72 -2.04 -23.27
C LEU A 177 -7.95 -2.04 -21.75
N LEU A 178 -8.69 -1.05 -21.24
CA LEU A 178 -8.85 -0.81 -19.81
C LEU A 178 -10.04 -1.56 -19.20
N GLY A 179 -11.00 -2.00 -20.02
CA GLY A 179 -12.22 -2.62 -19.53
C GLY A 179 -12.05 -4.08 -19.13
N GLY A 180 -11.02 -4.78 -19.61
CA GLY A 180 -10.76 -6.20 -19.30
C GLY A 180 -11.81 -7.19 -19.81
N GLU A 181 -12.91 -6.70 -20.34
CA GLU A 181 -14.04 -7.47 -20.82
C GLU A 181 -14.00 -7.56 -22.35
N THR A 182 -14.31 -8.74 -22.88
CA THR A 182 -14.54 -8.93 -24.32
C THR A 182 -15.93 -8.47 -24.76
N ARG A 183 -16.83 -8.20 -23.80
CA ARG A 183 -18.19 -7.73 -24.08
C ARG A 183 -18.22 -6.21 -24.19
N PRO A 184 -19.00 -5.65 -25.13
CA PRO A 184 -19.10 -4.21 -25.28
C PRO A 184 -19.73 -3.58 -24.03
N LEU A 185 -19.05 -2.58 -23.47
CA LEU A 185 -19.56 -1.78 -22.37
C LEU A 185 -20.66 -0.83 -22.86
N SER A 186 -21.56 -0.42 -21.94
CA SER A 186 -22.52 0.63 -22.24
C SER A 186 -21.80 1.97 -22.46
N GLU A 187 -22.41 2.89 -23.20
CA GLU A 187 -21.80 4.22 -23.43
C GLU A 187 -21.50 4.98 -22.13
N GLY A 188 -22.32 4.77 -21.09
CA GLY A 188 -22.10 5.36 -19.77
C GLY A 188 -20.86 4.77 -19.10
N ALA A 189 -20.75 3.44 -19.10
CA ALA A 189 -19.60 2.74 -18.52
C ALA A 189 -18.30 3.03 -19.28
N ALA A 190 -18.34 3.10 -20.60
CA ALA A 190 -17.18 3.47 -21.43
C ALA A 190 -16.69 4.89 -21.14
N ARG A 191 -17.62 5.84 -20.96
CA ARG A 191 -17.30 7.22 -20.57
C ARG A 191 -16.71 7.29 -19.17
N GLU A 192 -17.28 6.58 -18.20
CA GLU A 192 -16.79 6.54 -16.82
C GLU A 192 -15.37 5.94 -16.75
N LEU A 193 -15.12 4.84 -17.46
CA LEU A 193 -13.84 4.15 -17.52
C LEU A 193 -12.71 5.05 -18.04
N THR A 194 -13.02 5.91 -19.01
CA THR A 194 -12.03 6.82 -19.65
C THR A 194 -12.01 8.21 -19.03
N GLN A 195 -12.89 8.49 -18.06
CA GLN A 195 -13.07 9.84 -17.51
C GLN A 195 -11.83 10.38 -16.80
N ARG A 196 -11.08 9.51 -16.11
CA ARG A 196 -9.86 9.87 -15.38
C ARG A 196 -8.64 9.86 -16.30
N SER A 197 -8.69 10.73 -17.30
CA SER A 197 -7.62 10.97 -18.27
C SER A 197 -6.84 12.23 -17.92
N PHE A 198 -5.51 12.14 -17.92
CA PHE A 198 -4.61 13.24 -17.61
C PHE A 198 -3.54 13.37 -18.70
N SER A 199 -3.22 14.61 -19.06
CA SER A 199 -2.12 14.95 -19.94
C SER A 199 -1.45 16.22 -19.40
N TYR A 200 -0.13 16.28 -19.48
CA TYR A 200 0.67 17.46 -19.16
C TYR A 200 1.18 18.11 -20.43
N TYR A 201 1.78 17.33 -21.31
CA TYR A 201 2.13 17.75 -22.65
C TYR A 201 1.05 17.38 -23.65
N ALA A 202 1.13 17.97 -24.86
CA ALA A 202 0.19 17.60 -25.92
C ALA A 202 0.34 16.14 -26.32
N ASP A 203 1.51 15.53 -26.10
CA ASP A 203 1.97 14.22 -26.54
C ASP A 203 2.12 13.21 -25.39
N ASP A 204 1.45 13.38 -24.25
CA ASP A 204 1.37 12.38 -23.19
C ASP A 204 -0.10 12.08 -22.81
N LEU A 205 -0.35 10.88 -22.29
CA LEU A 205 -1.69 10.51 -21.84
C LEU A 205 -1.62 9.44 -20.76
N VAL A 206 -2.27 9.69 -19.64
CA VAL A 206 -2.47 8.71 -18.57
C VAL A 206 -3.97 8.53 -18.38
N VAL A 207 -4.42 7.28 -18.41
CA VAL A 207 -5.82 6.94 -18.11
C VAL A 207 -5.82 5.94 -16.97
N LEU A 208 -6.43 6.31 -15.85
CA LEU A 208 -6.47 5.53 -14.62
C LEU A 208 -7.83 4.87 -14.42
N THR A 209 -7.84 3.57 -14.14
CA THR A 209 -9.01 2.83 -13.65
C THR A 209 -8.71 2.19 -12.30
N TRP A 210 -9.65 1.39 -11.79
CA TRP A 210 -9.55 0.75 -10.48
C TRP A 210 -8.41 -0.27 -10.39
N ASP A 211 -8.15 -0.99 -11.47
CA ASP A 211 -7.22 -2.13 -11.54
C ASP A 211 -6.22 -2.02 -12.70
N ARG A 212 -6.36 -1.00 -13.56
CA ARG A 212 -5.56 -0.84 -14.78
C ARG A 212 -5.23 0.62 -15.05
N ALA A 213 -4.07 0.87 -15.65
CA ALA A 213 -3.78 2.15 -16.25
C ALA A 213 -3.10 2.02 -17.62
N PHE A 214 -3.45 2.95 -18.50
CA PHE A 214 -2.73 3.19 -19.73
C PHE A 214 -1.84 4.42 -19.57
N ILE A 215 -0.57 4.30 -19.96
CA ILE A 215 0.42 5.36 -19.85
C ILE A 215 1.10 5.50 -21.21
N TYR A 216 0.81 6.57 -21.93
CA TYR A 216 1.57 6.99 -23.10
C TYR A 216 2.53 8.09 -22.70
N GLU A 217 3.82 7.79 -22.84
CA GLU A 217 4.87 8.69 -22.40
C GLU A 217 6.12 8.58 -23.30
N PRO A 218 6.20 9.41 -24.37
CA PRO A 218 7.23 9.26 -25.38
C PRO A 218 8.64 9.68 -24.93
N ARG A 219 8.73 10.44 -23.83
CA ARG A 219 10.00 10.98 -23.33
C ARG A 219 10.69 10.05 -22.33
N GLY A 220 9.90 9.21 -21.65
CA GLY A 220 10.38 8.24 -20.66
C GLY A 220 11.10 8.90 -19.48
N ASP A 221 10.73 10.14 -19.16
CA ASP A 221 11.28 10.96 -18.09
C ASP A 221 10.31 11.19 -16.92
N SER A 222 9.07 10.72 -17.03
CA SER A 222 8.02 10.81 -16.03
C SER A 222 7.96 9.56 -15.15
N ASP A 223 7.70 9.78 -13.86
CA ASP A 223 7.58 8.72 -12.86
C ASP A 223 6.12 8.29 -12.63
N VAL A 224 5.23 8.42 -13.61
CA VAL A 224 3.79 8.18 -13.44
C VAL A 224 3.49 6.77 -12.90
N ALA A 225 4.10 5.74 -13.49
CA ALA A 225 3.90 4.36 -13.01
C ALA A 225 4.35 4.18 -11.56
N ASN A 226 5.43 4.87 -11.14
CA ASN A 226 5.93 4.82 -9.76
C ASN A 226 4.93 5.48 -8.80
N VAL A 227 4.37 6.64 -9.16
CA VAL A 227 3.37 7.35 -8.37
C VAL A 227 2.11 6.51 -8.15
N ILE A 228 1.62 5.85 -9.21
CA ILE A 228 0.43 4.98 -9.12
C ILE A 228 0.73 3.74 -8.27
N GLU A 229 1.94 3.18 -8.38
CA GLU A 229 2.36 2.05 -7.54
C GLU A 229 2.45 2.44 -6.06
N VAL A 230 3.01 3.62 -5.74
CA VAL A 230 3.08 4.11 -4.36
C VAL A 230 1.67 4.29 -3.79
N ALA A 231 0.74 4.87 -4.54
CA ALA A 231 -0.64 5.02 -4.08
C ALA A 231 -1.30 3.65 -3.77
N ASN A 232 -1.01 2.61 -4.56
CA ASN A 232 -1.42 1.23 -4.23
C ASN A 232 -0.72 0.68 -2.98
N ALA A 233 0.58 0.95 -2.82
CA ALA A 233 1.33 0.51 -1.64
C ALA A 233 0.76 1.13 -0.35
N GLN A 234 0.37 2.40 -0.39
CA GLN A 234 -0.32 3.05 0.72
C GLN A 234 -1.70 2.45 1.00
N LEU A 235 -2.44 2.05 -0.04
CA LEU A 235 -3.72 1.36 0.13
C LEU A 235 -3.53 0.03 0.88
N VAL A 236 -2.54 -0.79 0.48
CA VAL A 236 -2.22 -2.06 1.16
C VAL A 236 -1.98 -1.81 2.65
N GLU A 237 -1.11 -0.86 2.98
CA GLU A 237 -0.73 -0.61 4.36
C GLU A 237 -1.92 -0.11 5.21
N LEU A 238 -2.71 0.82 4.68
CA LEU A 238 -3.92 1.31 5.37
C LEU A 238 -4.97 0.23 5.56
N ARG A 239 -5.16 -0.66 4.57
CA ARG A 239 -6.04 -1.82 4.70
C ARG A 239 -5.55 -2.79 5.77
N TYR A 240 -4.24 -3.00 5.87
CA TYR A 240 -3.67 -3.82 6.94
C TYR A 240 -3.97 -3.23 8.32
N TYR A 241 -3.79 -1.91 8.51
CA TYR A 241 -4.17 -1.28 9.78
C TYR A 241 -5.67 -1.32 10.05
N ASP A 242 -6.49 -1.18 9.01
CA ASP A 242 -7.93 -1.29 9.13
C ASP A 242 -8.34 -2.68 9.66
N GLU A 243 -7.76 -3.76 9.12
CA GLU A 243 -7.95 -5.15 9.56
C GLU A 243 -7.39 -5.38 10.98
N LEU A 244 -6.18 -4.88 11.26
CA LEU A 244 -5.56 -4.98 12.60
C LEU A 244 -6.44 -4.34 13.69
N LEU A 245 -7.00 -3.16 13.41
CA LEU A 245 -7.86 -2.45 14.34
C LEU A 245 -9.25 -3.11 14.45
N ASP A 246 -9.77 -3.71 13.37
CA ASP A 246 -11.00 -4.49 13.42
C ASP A 246 -10.88 -5.72 14.32
N ASP A 247 -9.73 -6.38 14.32
CA ASP A 247 -9.47 -7.51 15.21
C ASP A 247 -9.29 -7.09 16.68
N GLU A 248 -8.67 -5.93 16.93
CA GLU A 248 -8.36 -5.49 18.30
C GLU A 248 -9.55 -4.79 18.99
N LEU A 249 -10.47 -4.16 18.26
CA LEU A 249 -11.62 -3.46 18.83
C LEU A 249 -12.53 -4.38 19.68
N PRO A 250 -12.98 -5.56 19.21
CA PRO A 250 -13.75 -6.51 20.03
C PRO A 250 -12.98 -6.94 21.29
N LEU A 251 -11.70 -7.26 21.14
CA LEU A 251 -10.85 -7.68 22.26
C LEU A 251 -10.67 -6.56 23.29
N MET A 252 -10.61 -5.30 22.86
CA MET A 252 -10.62 -4.15 23.76
C MET A 252 -11.91 -4.12 24.58
N TYR A 253 -13.09 -4.25 23.95
CA TYR A 253 -14.37 -4.25 24.66
C TYR A 253 -14.46 -5.39 25.68
N ASP A 254 -14.10 -6.61 25.30
CA ASP A 254 -14.09 -7.77 26.21
C ASP A 254 -13.18 -7.54 27.43
N ARG A 255 -12.01 -6.93 27.22
CA ARG A 255 -11.07 -6.63 28.30
C ARG A 255 -11.59 -5.52 29.22
N VAL A 256 -12.29 -4.53 28.68
CA VAL A 256 -12.96 -3.48 29.47
C VAL A 256 -14.05 -4.09 30.35
N GLU A 257 -14.86 -5.00 29.82
CA GLU A 257 -15.91 -5.68 30.58
C GLU A 257 -15.33 -6.53 31.72
N HIS A 258 -14.30 -7.32 31.44
CA HIS A 258 -13.60 -8.11 32.47
C HIS A 258 -12.94 -7.24 33.55
N ALA A 259 -12.41 -6.07 33.18
CA ALA A 259 -11.83 -5.15 34.15
C ALA A 259 -12.90 -4.52 35.07
N ARG A 260 -14.12 -4.31 34.57
CA ARG A 260 -15.27 -3.82 35.35
C ARG A 260 -15.88 -4.88 36.28
N GLY A 261 -15.92 -6.15 35.87
CA GLY A 261 -16.48 -7.25 36.66
C GLY A 261 -15.68 -7.64 37.92
N ALA A 262 -14.46 -7.11 38.09
CA ALA A 262 -13.61 -7.42 39.23
C ALA A 262 -13.91 -6.51 40.44
N SER A 263 -14.53 -7.07 41.48
CA SER A 263 -14.87 -6.42 42.75
C SER A 263 -13.67 -6.15 43.69
N SER A 264 -12.50 -5.78 43.15
CA SER A 264 -11.23 -5.84 43.89
C SER A 264 -10.42 -4.55 43.86
N LEU A 265 -9.70 -4.29 44.96
CA LEU A 265 -8.63 -3.29 45.15
C LEU A 265 -7.58 -3.27 44.01
N PHE A 266 -7.50 -4.33 43.19
CA PHE A 266 -6.59 -4.42 42.04
C PHE A 266 -7.20 -3.95 40.71
N ALA A 267 -8.47 -3.54 40.67
CA ALA A 267 -9.14 -3.06 39.45
C ALA A 267 -8.43 -1.83 38.85
N SER A 268 -7.97 -0.90 39.68
CA SER A 268 -7.22 0.29 39.25
C SER A 268 -5.92 -0.07 38.52
N ARG A 269 -5.20 -1.10 38.97
CA ARG A 269 -4.01 -1.60 38.29
C ARG A 269 -4.35 -2.22 36.94
N ARG A 270 -5.41 -3.02 36.86
CA ARG A 270 -5.86 -3.66 35.60
C ARG A 270 -6.26 -2.62 34.55
N PHE A 271 -7.03 -1.61 34.94
CA PHE A 271 -7.39 -0.50 34.07
C PHE A 271 -6.17 0.28 33.59
N ALA A 272 -5.22 0.60 34.48
CA ALA A 272 -3.98 1.27 34.10
C ALA A 272 -3.12 0.44 33.13
N HIS A 273 -3.04 -0.89 33.32
CA HIS A 273 -2.35 -1.78 32.40
C HIS A 273 -3.02 -1.84 31.03
N LEU A 274 -4.34 -1.97 30.99
CA LEU A 274 -5.11 -1.98 29.74
C LEU A 274 -4.94 -0.64 29.00
N ALA A 275 -5.08 0.48 29.71
CA ALA A 275 -4.89 1.80 29.12
C ALA A 275 -3.49 1.98 28.51
N ARG A 276 -2.44 1.50 29.19
CA ARG A 276 -1.06 1.56 28.67
C ARG A 276 -0.89 0.76 27.39
N ARG A 277 -1.51 -0.42 27.29
CA ARG A 277 -1.43 -1.26 26.08
C ARG A 277 -2.14 -0.61 24.91
N LEU A 278 -3.34 -0.07 25.13
CA LEU A 278 -4.10 0.65 24.09
C LEU A 278 -3.35 1.91 23.64
N TYR A 279 -2.73 2.64 24.57
CA TYR A 279 -1.87 3.78 24.25
C TYR A 279 -0.69 3.38 23.35
N THR A 280 0.01 2.28 23.66
CA THR A 280 1.09 1.77 22.81
C THR A 280 0.60 1.45 21.40
N LEU A 281 -0.54 0.76 21.28
CA LEU A 281 -1.10 0.45 19.96
C LEU A 281 -1.44 1.70 19.15
N VAL A 282 -2.10 2.68 19.77
CA VAL A 282 -2.44 3.94 19.09
C VAL A 282 -1.16 4.64 18.63
N ALA A 283 -0.15 4.72 19.49
CA ALA A 283 1.13 5.34 19.14
C ALA A 283 1.82 4.63 17.96
N GLU A 284 1.84 3.29 17.96
CA GLU A 284 2.45 2.49 16.88
C GLU A 284 1.73 2.70 15.55
N VAL A 285 0.40 2.60 15.52
CA VAL A 285 -0.36 2.77 14.27
C VAL A 285 -0.32 4.22 13.78
N THR A 286 -0.30 5.21 14.68
CA THR A 286 -0.15 6.62 14.29
C THR A 286 1.23 6.90 13.68
N GLU A 287 2.33 6.44 14.29
CA GLU A 287 3.68 6.60 13.73
C GLU A 287 3.77 6.02 12.31
N LEU A 288 3.15 4.86 12.11
CA LEU A 288 3.14 4.20 10.82
C LEU A 288 2.28 4.89 9.78
N THR A 289 1.08 5.33 10.15
CA THR A 289 0.20 6.07 9.24
C THR A 289 0.90 7.35 8.78
N GLU A 290 1.67 8.00 9.65
CA GLU A 290 2.52 9.13 9.27
C GLU A 290 3.64 8.74 8.28
N LYS A 291 4.27 7.56 8.42
CA LYS A 291 5.25 7.07 7.42
C LYS A 291 4.61 6.80 6.07
N VAL A 292 3.42 6.19 6.07
CA VAL A 292 2.65 5.94 4.85
C VAL A 292 2.32 7.25 4.16
N ASP A 293 1.76 8.23 4.87
CA ASP A 293 1.38 9.53 4.33
C ASP A 293 2.59 10.31 3.79
N ASN A 294 3.76 10.19 4.43
CA ASN A 294 4.99 10.87 4.04
C ASN A 294 5.84 10.08 3.03
N ALA A 295 5.41 8.88 2.62
CA ALA A 295 6.19 8.00 1.74
C ALA A 295 6.60 8.70 0.43
N LEU A 296 5.75 9.60 -0.08
CA LEU A 296 6.01 10.32 -1.31
C LEU A 296 5.60 11.79 -1.20
N GLN A 297 6.59 12.67 -1.37
CA GLN A 297 6.35 14.09 -1.59
C GLN A 297 6.58 14.41 -3.06
N VAL A 298 5.52 14.86 -3.74
CA VAL A 298 5.64 15.38 -5.11
C VAL A 298 6.01 16.85 -5.01
N THR A 299 7.32 17.14 -5.08
CA THR A 299 7.87 18.45 -4.71
C THR A 299 7.91 19.45 -5.87
N GLU A 300 8.04 18.98 -7.12
CA GLU A 300 8.38 19.87 -8.24
C GLU A 300 7.50 19.72 -9.49
N ASP A 301 6.67 18.68 -9.59
CA ASP A 301 5.84 18.42 -10.77
C ASP A 301 4.33 18.38 -10.46
N VAL A 302 3.62 19.43 -10.90
CA VAL A 302 2.17 19.57 -10.80
C VAL A 302 1.43 18.43 -11.51
N TYR A 303 2.00 17.89 -12.59
CA TYR A 303 1.40 16.78 -13.31
C TYR A 303 1.41 15.50 -12.49
N LEU A 304 2.58 15.13 -11.96
CA LEU A 304 2.72 13.95 -11.11
C LEU A 304 1.88 14.09 -9.84
N ALA A 305 1.79 15.28 -9.26
CA ALA A 305 0.96 15.53 -8.09
C ALA A 305 -0.53 15.31 -8.41
N ARG A 306 -0.98 15.74 -9.59
CA ARG A 306 -2.36 15.53 -10.05
C ARG A 306 -2.67 14.05 -10.32
N VAL A 307 -1.76 13.33 -10.97
CA VAL A 307 -1.89 11.89 -11.20
C VAL A 307 -1.90 11.13 -9.87
N TYR A 308 -1.03 11.52 -8.93
CA TYR A 308 -0.98 10.94 -7.59
C TYR A 308 -2.29 11.11 -6.84
N SER A 309 -2.78 12.35 -6.72
CA SER A 309 -4.06 12.62 -6.05
C SER A 309 -5.22 11.86 -6.71
N ALA A 310 -5.24 11.78 -8.03
CA ALA A 310 -6.25 11.01 -8.76
C ALA A 310 -6.16 9.50 -8.49
N ALA A 311 -4.96 8.95 -8.34
CA ALA A 311 -4.73 7.56 -7.96
C ALA A 311 -5.20 7.30 -6.51
N LEU A 312 -4.83 8.16 -5.55
CA LEU A 312 -5.30 8.05 -4.15
C LEU A 312 -6.84 8.07 -4.06
N GLU A 313 -7.48 8.97 -4.79
CA GLU A 313 -8.94 9.03 -4.87
C GLU A 313 -9.55 7.79 -5.55
N GLN A 314 -8.91 7.27 -6.61
CA GLN A 314 -9.39 6.09 -7.33
C GLN A 314 -9.36 4.85 -6.43
N PHE A 315 -8.26 4.69 -5.70
CA PHE A 315 -8.03 3.58 -4.77
C PHE A 315 -8.74 3.75 -3.43
N ARG A 316 -9.41 4.90 -3.24
CA ARG A 316 -10.13 5.26 -2.01
C ARG A 316 -9.25 5.28 -0.76
N VAL A 317 -7.96 5.55 -0.94
CA VAL A 317 -6.98 5.69 0.14
C VAL A 317 -7.49 6.64 1.25
N PRO A 318 -8.03 7.85 0.94
CA PRO A 318 -8.57 8.73 1.98
C PRO A 318 -9.77 8.15 2.75
N THR A 319 -10.56 7.27 2.12
CA THR A 319 -11.73 6.67 2.77
C THR A 319 -11.32 5.60 3.77
N VAL A 320 -10.32 4.78 3.40
CA VAL A 320 -9.73 3.76 4.28
C VAL A 320 -8.97 4.43 5.42
N GLY A 321 -8.14 5.45 5.14
CA GLY A 321 -7.44 6.24 6.16
C GLY A 321 -8.41 6.86 7.17
N ALA A 322 -9.51 7.47 6.71
CA ALA A 322 -10.52 8.01 7.62
C ALA A 322 -11.23 6.92 8.46
N ALA A 323 -11.30 5.67 8.00
CA ALA A 323 -11.82 4.56 8.80
C ALA A 323 -10.84 4.17 9.92
N VAL A 324 -9.55 4.06 9.60
CA VAL A 324 -8.46 3.85 10.55
C VAL A 324 -8.47 4.95 11.63
N ASP A 325 -8.54 6.22 11.23
CA ASP A 325 -8.57 7.36 12.16
C ASP A 325 -9.75 7.28 13.14
N ARG A 326 -10.94 6.90 12.65
CA ARG A 326 -12.13 6.71 13.50
C ARG A 326 -11.92 5.58 14.51
N LYS A 327 -11.34 4.45 14.09
CA LYS A 327 -11.04 3.32 14.97
C LYS A 327 -10.01 3.70 16.03
N LEU A 328 -8.94 4.40 15.64
CA LEU A 328 -7.94 4.93 16.58
C LEU A 328 -8.56 5.92 17.58
N ALA A 329 -9.48 6.78 17.14
CA ALA A 329 -10.20 7.68 18.03
C ALA A 329 -11.02 6.93 19.09
N ILE A 330 -11.74 5.87 18.70
CA ILE A 330 -12.51 5.03 19.64
C ILE A 330 -11.59 4.39 20.69
N ILE A 331 -10.45 3.85 20.26
CA ILE A 331 -9.46 3.26 21.18
C ILE A 331 -8.88 4.32 22.12
N ARG A 332 -8.63 5.53 21.59
CA ARG A 332 -8.13 6.66 22.36
C ARG A 332 -9.09 7.12 23.46
N ASP A 333 -10.36 7.27 23.10
CA ASP A 333 -11.41 7.64 24.04
C ASP A 333 -11.58 6.56 25.11
N THR A 334 -11.48 5.29 24.70
CA THR A 334 -11.57 4.15 25.62
C THR A 334 -10.42 4.13 26.62
N TYR A 335 -9.16 4.26 26.20
CA TYR A 335 -8.04 4.25 27.16
C TYR A 335 -8.09 5.46 28.10
N THR A 336 -8.54 6.62 27.62
CA THR A 336 -8.68 7.84 28.44
C THR A 336 -9.70 7.60 29.54
N ALA A 337 -10.87 7.04 29.18
CA ALA A 337 -11.90 6.67 30.15
C ALA A 337 -11.41 5.62 31.17
N LEU A 338 -10.63 4.62 30.74
CA LEU A 338 -10.04 3.62 31.65
C LEU A 338 -9.01 4.25 32.60
N TYR A 339 -8.23 5.21 32.12
CA TYR A 339 -7.26 5.93 32.96
C TYR A 339 -7.96 6.77 34.03
N ASP A 340 -9.03 7.45 33.66
CA ASP A 340 -9.86 8.24 34.57
C ASP A 340 -10.54 7.35 35.62
N GLU A 341 -11.13 6.22 35.21
CA GLU A 341 -11.71 5.22 36.12
C GLU A 341 -10.65 4.67 37.10
N ALA A 342 -9.45 4.36 36.61
CA ALA A 342 -8.34 3.91 37.45
C ALA A 342 -7.91 4.97 38.48
N SER A 343 -7.89 6.24 38.07
CA SER A 343 -7.54 7.37 38.92
C SER A 343 -8.59 7.61 40.00
N SER A 344 -9.87 7.62 39.62
CA SER A 344 -11.01 7.77 40.52
C SER A 344 -11.04 6.69 41.58
N ARG A 345 -10.88 5.41 41.21
CA ARG A 345 -10.83 4.31 42.18
C ARG A 345 -9.64 4.40 43.14
N ARG A 346 -8.48 4.90 42.69
CA ARG A 346 -7.35 5.14 43.60
C ARG A 346 -7.66 6.23 44.62
N ALA A 347 -8.35 7.29 44.21
CA ALA A 347 -8.80 8.35 45.11
C ALA A 347 -9.84 7.82 46.12
N GLU A 348 -10.84 7.04 45.68
CA GLU A 348 -11.83 6.41 46.56
C GLU A 348 -11.18 5.47 47.59
N ILE A 349 -10.21 4.64 47.17
CA ILE A 349 -9.46 3.77 48.09
C ILE A 349 -8.68 4.60 49.11
N LEU A 350 -8.06 5.70 48.69
CA LEU A 350 -7.34 6.61 49.59
C LEU A 350 -8.32 7.26 50.59
N GLU A 351 -9.50 7.68 50.14
CA GLU A 351 -10.54 8.24 50.99
C GLU A 351 -11.01 7.23 52.03
N ILE A 352 -11.33 5.99 51.62
CA ILE A 352 -11.70 4.90 52.53
C ILE A 352 -10.58 4.61 53.53
N ALA A 353 -9.31 4.63 53.10
CA ALA A 353 -8.17 4.42 53.99
C ALA A 353 -8.04 5.54 55.03
N ILE A 354 -8.25 6.80 54.64
CA ILE A 354 -8.27 7.95 55.56
C ILE A 354 -9.44 7.82 56.55
N VAL A 355 -10.64 7.49 56.09
CA VAL A 355 -11.81 7.28 56.96
C VAL A 355 -11.56 6.15 57.95
N LEU A 356 -11.01 5.02 57.50
CA LEU A 356 -10.66 3.88 58.38
C LEU A 356 -9.58 4.26 59.41
N LEU A 357 -8.56 5.03 59.02
CA LEU A 357 -7.54 5.52 59.93
C LEU A 357 -8.17 6.37 61.04
N ILE A 358 -9.03 7.34 60.67
CA ILE A 358 -9.73 8.23 61.61
C ILE A 358 -10.62 7.42 62.56
N VAL A 359 -11.41 6.47 62.05
CA VAL A 359 -12.26 5.60 62.88
C VAL A 359 -11.40 4.77 63.86
N THR A 360 -10.28 4.23 63.39
CA THR A 360 -9.37 3.45 64.23
C THR A 360 -8.76 4.31 65.34
N GLU A 361 -8.35 5.54 65.02
CA GLU A 361 -7.83 6.49 65.99
C GLU A 361 -8.87 6.87 67.06
N ILE A 362 -10.11 7.13 66.65
CA ILE A 362 -11.22 7.43 67.56
C ILE A 362 -11.50 6.24 68.50
N VAL A 363 -11.54 5.01 67.98
CA VAL A 363 -11.74 3.81 68.80
C VAL A 363 -10.60 3.60 69.79
N LEU A 364 -9.35 3.77 69.34
CA LEU A 364 -8.17 3.64 70.22
C LEU A 364 -8.15 4.73 71.31
N ALA A 365 -8.57 5.95 70.99
CA ALA A 365 -8.70 7.03 71.97
C ALA A 365 -9.75 6.71 73.03
N LEU A 366 -10.91 6.17 72.62
CA LEU A 366 -11.99 5.77 73.53
C LEU A 366 -11.64 4.57 74.43
N VAL A 367 -10.84 3.63 73.94
CA VAL A 367 -10.41 2.44 74.72
C VAL A 367 -9.26 2.76 75.69
N ARG A 368 -8.53 3.85 75.47
CA ARG A 368 -7.44 4.33 76.35
C ARG A 368 -7.88 5.31 77.44
N HIS A 369 -9.17 5.66 77.50
CA HIS A 369 -9.82 6.31 78.64
C HIS A 369 -10.69 5.29 79.38
#